data_AF-A0AAW0SG67-F1
#
_entry.id   AF-A0AAW0SG67-F1
#
_cell.length_a   1.000
_cell.length_b   1.000
_cell.length_c   1.000
_cell.angle_alpha   90.00
_cell.angle_beta   90.00
_cell.angle_gamma   90.00
#
_symmetry.space_group_name_H-M   'P 1'
#
loop_
_entity.id
_entity.type
_entity.pdbx_description
1 polymer ?
#
loop_
_entity_poly.entity_id
_entity_poly.type
_entity_poly.pdbx_seq_one_letter_code
_entity_poly.pdbx_strand_id
1 'polypeptide(L)'
;MDNPKKTLQWDHAKDEMLIELVKGKPELYDLTSLHYSDNVAKRRSWVEISRQMGCEGSKCKERWESLRAQYLLHFIICKSSTYTTISSSNTESGEHPRGAITSAACMHFTVV
;
A
#
# COMPACT_ATOMS: atom_id res chain seq x y z
N MET A 1 30.23 13.28 -1.65
CA MET A 1 29.40 12.79 -2.77
C MET A 1 27.96 12.95 -2.35
N ASP A 2 27.45 14.15 -2.52
CA ASP A 2 26.09 14.52 -2.17
C ASP A 2 25.14 13.78 -3.12
N ASN A 3 24.51 12.70 -2.64
CA ASN A 3 23.34 12.16 -3.29
C ASN A 3 22.14 12.75 -2.55
N PRO A 4 21.61 13.92 -2.97
CA PRO A 4 20.43 14.47 -2.34
C PRO A 4 19.33 13.43 -2.55
N LYS A 5 18.82 12.88 -1.44
CA LYS A 5 17.65 12.02 -1.45
C LYS A 5 16.57 12.80 -2.19
N LYS A 6 16.35 12.54 -3.48
CA LYS A 6 15.24 13.08 -4.26
C LYS A 6 13.98 12.50 -3.62
N THR A 7 13.47 13.19 -2.62
CA THR A 7 12.18 12.90 -2.02
C THR A 7 11.15 13.20 -3.09
N LEU A 8 10.63 12.16 -3.73
CA LEU A 8 9.50 12.29 -4.63
C LEU A 8 8.34 12.90 -3.83
N GLN A 9 7.98 14.13 -4.15
CA GLN A 9 6.79 14.77 -3.59
C GLN A 9 5.57 14.15 -4.28
N TRP A 10 4.67 13.55 -3.51
CA TRP A 10 3.43 12.99 -4.02
C TRP A 10 2.41 14.10 -4.27
N ASP A 11 1.78 14.04 -5.44
CA ASP A 11 0.65 14.88 -5.85
C ASP A 11 -0.37 13.98 -6.56
N HIS A 12 -1.54 14.53 -6.88
CA HIS A 12 -2.62 13.77 -7.50
C HIS A 12 -2.20 13.10 -8.82
N ALA A 13 -1.44 13.80 -9.68
CA ALA A 13 -1.02 13.25 -10.96
C ALA A 13 -0.05 12.06 -10.77
N LYS A 14 0.84 12.14 -9.79
CA LYS A 14 1.73 11.02 -9.43
C LYS A 14 0.97 9.86 -8.79
N ASP A 15 -0.08 10.14 -8.02
CA ASP A 15 -0.95 9.11 -7.48
C ASP A 15 -1.70 8.38 -8.60
N GLU A 16 -2.29 9.11 -9.55
CA GLU A 16 -2.94 8.54 -10.73
C GLU A 16 -1.97 7.69 -11.55
N MET A 17 -0.77 8.20 -11.82
CA MET A 17 0.27 7.44 -12.51
C MET A 17 0.64 6.15 -11.76
N LEU A 18 0.83 6.22 -10.45
CA LEU A 18 1.12 5.04 -9.63
C LEU A 18 -0.02 4.01 -9.71
N ILE A 19 -1.27 4.45 -9.62
CA ILE A 19 -2.45 3.59 -9.71
C ILE A 19 -2.50 2.88 -11.07
N GLU A 20 -2.28 3.60 -12.17
CA GLU A 20 -2.27 3.00 -13.51
C GLU A 20 -1.15 1.96 -13.69
N LEU A 21 0.03 2.24 -13.14
CA LEU A 21 1.15 1.29 -13.19
C LEU A 21 0.90 0.02 -12.36
N VAL A 22 0.24 0.15 -11.20
CA VAL A 22 -0.12 -1.01 -10.35
C VAL A 22 -1.25 -1.82 -10.97
N LYS A 23 -2.21 -1.19 -11.66
CA LYS A 23 -3.30 -1.90 -12.37
C LYS A 23 -2.78 -2.90 -13.40
N GLY A 24 -1.64 -2.62 -14.04
CA GLY A 24 -0.98 -3.55 -14.97
C GLY A 24 -0.24 -4.72 -14.31
N LYS A 25 -0.25 -4.82 -12.97
CA LYS A 25 0.53 -5.78 -12.17
C LYS A 25 -0.35 -6.45 -11.12
N PRO A 26 -1.25 -7.36 -11.53
CA PRO A 26 -2.24 -7.98 -10.63
C PRO A 26 -1.61 -8.71 -9.44
N GLU A 27 -0.39 -9.23 -9.56
CA GLU A 27 0.38 -9.83 -8.46
C GLU A 27 0.56 -8.91 -7.23
N LEU A 28 0.37 -7.60 -7.38
CA LEU A 28 0.49 -6.63 -6.29
C LEU A 28 -0.78 -6.48 -5.44
N TYR A 29 -1.97 -6.79 -5.97
CA TYR A 29 -3.23 -6.51 -5.29
C TYR A 29 -4.31 -7.59 -5.45
N ASP A 30 -4.24 -8.41 -6.48
CA ASP A 30 -5.22 -9.44 -6.80
C ASP A 30 -4.88 -10.75 -6.08
N LEU A 31 -5.76 -11.15 -5.15
CA LEU A 31 -5.64 -12.39 -4.39
C LEU A 31 -5.82 -13.65 -5.25
N THR A 32 -6.45 -13.53 -6.42
CA THR A 32 -6.69 -14.64 -7.34
C THR A 32 -5.50 -14.88 -8.29
N SER A 33 -4.55 -13.94 -8.33
CA SER A 33 -3.34 -14.08 -9.12
C SER A 33 -2.46 -15.21 -8.57
N LEU A 34 -2.02 -16.11 -9.47
CA LEU A 34 -1.08 -17.19 -9.14
C LEU A 34 0.22 -16.67 -8.53
N HIS A 35 0.60 -15.43 -8.86
CA HIS A 35 1.82 -14.78 -8.38
C HIS A 35 1.61 -13.89 -7.15
N TYR A 36 0.40 -13.88 -6.56
CA TYR A 36 0.15 -13.08 -5.37
C TYR A 36 1.00 -13.51 -4.16
N SER A 37 1.30 -14.79 -3.99
CA SER A 37 2.19 -15.27 -2.92
C SER A 37 3.69 -15.13 -3.28
N ASP A 38 4.01 -14.81 -4.54
CA ASP A 38 5.38 -14.72 -5.02
C ASP A 38 6.02 -13.35 -4.69
N ASN A 39 6.83 -13.36 -3.62
CA ASN A 39 7.57 -12.18 -3.17
C ASN A 39 8.63 -11.70 -4.18
N VAL A 40 9.16 -12.59 -5.03
CA VAL A 40 10.13 -12.24 -6.06
C VAL A 40 9.44 -11.49 -7.20
N ALA A 41 8.29 -12.00 -7.66
CA ALA A 41 7.45 -11.30 -8.64
C ALA A 41 7.05 -9.90 -8.15
N LYS A 42 6.52 -9.80 -6.91
CA LYS A 42 6.17 -8.51 -6.29
C LYS A 42 7.34 -7.54 -6.24
N ARG A 43 8.52 -8.00 -5.85
CA ARG A 43 9.73 -7.15 -5.79
C ARG A 43 10.09 -6.62 -7.17
N ARG A 44 10.11 -7.47 -8.20
CA ARG A 44 10.40 -7.07 -9.58
C ARG A 44 9.41 -6.03 -10.06
N SER A 45 8.13 -6.22 -9.75
CA SER A 45 7.05 -5.30 -10.11
C SER A 45 7.21 -3.93 -9.46
N TRP A 46 7.56 -3.86 -8.18
CA TRP A 46 7.86 -2.59 -7.52
C TRP A 46 9.10 -1.90 -8.07
N VAL A 47 10.15 -2.64 -8.42
CA VAL A 47 11.35 -2.08 -9.07
C VAL A 47 11.02 -1.49 -10.44
N GLU A 48 10.21 -2.18 -11.24
CA GLU A 48 9.79 -1.68 -12.55
C GLU A 48 8.95 -0.41 -12.44
N ILE A 49 7.98 -0.39 -11.51
CA ILE A 49 7.17 0.80 -11.24
C ILE A 49 8.06 1.96 -10.79
N SER A 50 9.00 1.71 -9.88
CA SER A 50 9.83 2.77 -9.31
C SER A 50 10.78 3.38 -10.35
N ARG A 51 11.24 2.59 -11.32
CA ARG A 51 12.00 3.07 -12.47
C ARG A 51 11.18 4.07 -13.30
N GLN A 52 9.90 3.79 -13.51
CA GLN A 52 9.00 4.68 -14.26
C GLN A 52 8.63 5.94 -13.45
N MET A 53 8.51 5.81 -12.13
CA MET A 53 8.21 6.92 -11.21
C MET A 53 9.44 7.78 -10.85
N GLY A 54 10.66 7.32 -11.18
CA GLY A 54 11.90 7.99 -10.82
C GLY A 54 12.19 7.99 -9.32
N CYS A 55 11.74 6.97 -8.58
CA CYS A 55 11.95 6.85 -7.14
C CYS A 55 12.27 5.40 -6.70
N GLU A 56 12.34 5.15 -5.39
CA GLU A 56 12.58 3.82 -4.85
C GLU A 56 11.28 2.99 -4.77
N GLY A 57 11.36 1.69 -5.06
CA GLY A 57 10.18 0.80 -5.01
C GLY A 57 9.54 0.71 -3.62
N SER A 58 10.33 0.90 -2.56
CA SER A 58 9.84 1.05 -1.19
C SER A 58 8.87 2.23 -1.04
N LYS A 59 9.16 3.37 -1.67
CA LYS A 59 8.33 4.58 -1.64
C LYS A 59 7.05 4.43 -2.46
N CYS A 60 7.12 3.80 -3.64
CA CYS A 60 5.93 3.44 -4.41
C CYS A 60 5.00 2.54 -3.60
N LYS A 61 5.57 1.50 -2.96
CA LYS A 61 4.81 0.57 -2.13
C LYS A 61 4.16 1.28 -0.93
N GLU A 62 4.92 2.08 -0.19
CA GLU A 62 4.42 2.85 0.96
C GLU A 62 3.24 3.75 0.55
N ARG A 63 3.37 4.45 -0.57
CA ARG A 63 2.29 5.31 -1.08
C ARG A 63 1.06 4.51 -1.49
N TRP A 64 1.24 3.40 -2.20
CA TRP A 64 0.17 2.52 -2.62
C TRP A 64 -0.65 1.97 -1.43
N GLU A 65 0.02 1.48 -0.39
CA GLU A 65 -0.66 1.01 0.82
C GLU A 65 -1.45 2.14 1.50
N SER A 66 -0.90 3.35 1.53
CA SER A 66 -1.61 4.53 2.06
C SER A 66 -2.87 4.87 1.24
N LEU A 67 -2.79 4.85 -0.09
CA LEU A 67 -3.95 5.10 -0.97
C LEU A 67 -5.05 4.05 -0.76
N ARG A 68 -4.67 2.77 -0.69
CA ARG A 68 -5.62 1.68 -0.41
C ARG A 68 -6.26 1.82 0.96
N ALA A 69 -5.47 2.12 2.00
CA ALA A 69 -5.99 2.31 3.34
C ALA A 69 -7.00 3.45 3.40
N GLN A 70 -6.72 4.59 2.73
CA GLN A 70 -7.65 5.71 2.64
C GLN A 70 -8.95 5.33 1.92
N TYR A 71 -8.85 4.61 0.79
CA TYR A 71 -10.03 4.14 0.06
C TYR A 71 -10.86 3.15 0.90
N LEU A 72 -10.23 2.19 1.55
CA LEU A 72 -10.90 1.21 2.42
C LEU A 72 -11.54 1.90 3.62
N LEU A 73 -10.85 2.83 4.26
CA LEU A 73 -11.39 3.60 5.37
C LEU A 73 -12.61 4.43 4.93
N HIS A 74 -12.51 5.14 3.81
CA HIS A 74 -13.63 5.89 3.25
C HIS A 74 -14.81 4.97 2.94
N PHE A 75 -14.55 3.81 2.32
CA PHE A 75 -15.58 2.82 2.05
C PHE A 75 -16.23 2.30 3.34
N ILE A 76 -15.44 1.99 4.38
CA ILE A 76 -15.92 1.52 5.68
C ILE A 76 -16.75 2.60 6.36
N ILE A 77 -16.29 3.86 6.40
CA ILE A 77 -17.00 4.97 7.05
C ILE A 77 -18.31 5.30 6.33
N CYS A 78 -18.32 5.28 4.99
CA CYS A 78 -19.54 5.55 4.22
C CYS A 78 -20.53 4.38 4.27
N LYS A 79 -20.06 3.14 4.44
CA LYS A 79 -20.94 1.96 4.58
C LYS A 79 -21.34 1.68 6.03
N SER A 80 -20.53 2.13 6.98
CA SER A 80 -20.66 1.89 8.42
C SER A 80 -20.66 3.25 9.10
N SER A 81 -21.83 3.75 9.44
CA SER A 81 -21.92 4.82 10.44
C SER A 81 -21.39 4.25 11.77
N THR A 82 -20.08 4.36 11.99
CA THR A 82 -19.28 4.19 13.23
C THR A 82 -17.90 3.62 12.89
N TYR A 83 -16.85 4.46 12.83
CA TYR A 83 -15.60 4.08 13.48
C TYR A 83 -14.82 5.33 13.93
N THR A 84 -14.41 5.24 15.19
CA THR A 84 -13.85 6.26 16.07
C THR A 84 -12.48 6.76 15.60
N THR A 85 -12.30 8.08 15.77
CA THR A 85 -11.07 8.87 15.85
C THR A 85 -9.79 8.05 16.08
N ILE A 86 -8.94 7.97 15.06
CA ILE A 86 -7.53 7.60 15.23
C ILE A 86 -6.76 8.90 15.43
N SER A 87 -6.50 9.22 16.70
CA SER A 87 -5.62 10.30 17.13
C SER A 87 -4.21 10.03 16.64
N SER A 88 -3.68 10.92 15.80
CA SER A 88 -2.26 10.95 15.46
C SER A 88 -1.47 11.50 16.63
N SER A 89 -0.72 10.66 17.33
CA SER A 89 0.40 11.09 18.16
C SER A 89 1.68 10.59 17.49
N ASN A 90 2.37 11.52 16.82
CA ASN A 90 3.74 11.36 16.38
C ASN A 90 4.63 11.03 17.59
N THR A 91 5.51 10.04 17.48
CA THR A 91 6.86 10.07 18.08
C THR A 91 7.77 9.13 17.29
N GLU A 92 8.94 9.67 16.95
CA GLU A 92 10.03 9.08 16.19
C GLU A 92 10.65 7.82 16.82
N SER A 93 11.41 7.13 15.96
CA SER A 93 12.61 6.33 16.26
C SER A 93 12.45 4.83 16.44
N GLY A 94 13.18 4.10 15.60
CA GLY A 94 13.92 2.93 16.04
C GLY A 94 13.15 1.63 16.17
N GLU A 95 13.63 0.65 15.40
CA GLU A 95 13.44 -0.79 15.61
C GLU A 95 12.15 -1.42 15.08
N HIS A 96 12.37 -2.49 14.32
CA HIS A 96 11.37 -3.48 13.98
C HIS A 96 10.72 -4.06 15.24
N PRO A 97 9.39 -4.20 15.22
CA PRO A 97 8.79 -5.43 15.68
C PRO A 97 8.02 -6.07 14.52
N ARG A 98 8.39 -7.31 14.19
CA ARG A 98 7.42 -8.28 13.65
C ARG A 98 6.42 -8.57 14.76
N GLY A 99 5.49 -7.63 14.96
CA GLY A 99 4.33 -7.79 15.81
C GLY A 99 3.18 -8.34 14.98
N ALA A 100 2.78 -9.57 15.28
CA ALA A 100 1.56 -10.15 14.79
C ALA A 100 0.38 -9.24 15.15
N ILE A 101 -0.30 -8.68 14.16
CA ILE A 101 -1.66 -8.16 14.35
C ILE A 101 -2.58 -9.35 14.12
N THR A 102 -2.74 -10.18 15.14
CA THR A 102 -3.91 -11.03 15.25
C THR A 102 -5.08 -10.12 15.59
N SER A 103 -5.88 -9.73 14.59
CA SER A 103 -7.26 -9.31 14.83
C SER A 103 -8.15 -10.14 13.93
N ALA A 104 -8.84 -11.06 14.60
CA ALA A 104 -9.81 -11.97 14.04
C ALA A 104 -10.98 -11.17 13.45
N ALA A 105 -11.02 -11.12 12.12
CA ALA A 105 -12.25 -10.96 11.38
C ALA A 105 -12.23 -12.00 10.26
N CYS A 106 -12.33 -13.27 10.67
CA CYS A 106 -12.82 -14.35 9.82
C CYS A 106 -14.26 -14.00 9.41
N MET A 107 -14.41 -13.17 8.38
CA MET A 107 -15.68 -13.03 7.69
C MET A 107 -15.86 -14.28 6.84
N HIS A 108 -16.48 -15.29 7.46
CA HIS A 108 -17.22 -16.32 6.75
C HIS A 108 -18.13 -15.62 5.74
N PHE A 109 -17.85 -15.80 4.46
CA PHE A 109 -18.85 -15.59 3.43
C PHE A 109 -19.43 -16.96 3.07
N THR A 110 -20.46 -17.34 3.83
CA THR A 110 -21.38 -18.43 3.49
C THR A 110 -22.40 -17.90 2.49
N VAL A 111 -22.20 -18.19 1.21
CA VAL A 111 -23.21 -18.22 0.12
C VAL A 111 -22.46 -18.79 -1.09
N VAL A 112 -22.83 -19.90 -1.73
CA VAL A 112 -24.12 -20.55 -2.00
C VAL A 112 -23.98 -22.06 -1.84
#